data_AF-A0A8X7TH36-F1
#
_entry.id   AF-A0A8X7TH36-F1
#
_cell.length_a   1.000
_cell.length_b   1.000
_cell.length_c   1.000
_cell.angle_alpha   90.00
_cell.angle_beta   90.00
_cell.angle_gamma   90.00
#
_symmetry.space_group_name_H-M   'P 1'
#
loop_
_entity.id
_entity.type
_entity.pdbx_description
1 polymer ?
#
loop_
_entity_poly.entity_id
_entity_poly.type
_entity_poly.pdbx_seq_one_letter_code
_entity_poly.pdbx_strand_id
1 'polypeptide(L)'
;MAFNATPYVIAFHDEIPNLTTWNCLLRQGPNNKFVYDVQMYKAGPRLIPRCGQIRIWTAKLDGIYFSRHLDTPPVLALHWIEK
;
A
#
# COMPACT_ATOMS: atom_id res chain seq x y z
N MET A 1 6.88 9.63 15.09
CA MET A 1 7.91 10.10 14.14
C MET A 1 7.30 10.12 12.75
N ALA A 2 7.18 11.30 12.14
CA ALA A 2 6.75 11.44 10.75
C ALA A 2 7.88 10.97 9.83
N PHE A 3 7.61 9.97 9.00
CA PHE A 3 8.54 9.51 7.98
C PHE A 3 8.59 10.60 6.89
N ASN A 4 9.71 11.32 6.77
CA ASN A 4 9.84 12.52 5.94
C ASN A 4 10.35 12.22 4.51
N ALA A 5 9.95 11.09 3.94
CA ALA A 5 10.29 10.76 2.56
C ALA A 5 9.22 11.28 1.60
N THR A 6 9.63 11.72 0.41
CA THR A 6 8.70 12.06 -0.66
C THR A 6 7.85 10.83 -1.00
N PRO A 7 6.52 10.92 -0.97
CA PRO A 7 5.67 9.78 -1.28
C PRO A 7 5.75 9.44 -2.77
N TYR A 8 5.76 8.14 -3.07
CA TYR A 8 5.50 7.65 -4.42
C TYR A 8 3.98 7.50 -4.62
N VAL A 9 3.41 8.22 -5.58
CA VAL A 9 1.96 8.28 -5.80
C VAL A 9 1.60 7.51 -7.07
N ILE A 10 0.73 6.50 -6.92
CA ILE A 10 0.14 5.76 -8.04
C ILE A 10 -1.33 6.18 -8.13
N ALA A 11 -1.67 6.90 -9.19
CA ALA A 11 -3.04 7.26 -9.53
C ALA A 11 -3.58 6.33 -10.60
N PHE A 12 -4.77 5.78 -10.38
CA PHE A 12 -5.44 4.87 -11.30
C PHE A 12 -6.95 5.02 -11.17
N HIS A 13 -7.69 4.47 -12.14
CA HIS A 13 -9.13 4.28 -12.05
C HIS A 13 -9.43 2.78 -12.03
N ASP A 14 -10.59 2.40 -11.47
CA ASP A 14 -11.05 1.03 -11.61
C ASP A 14 -11.40 0.75 -13.08
N GLU A 15 -11.02 -0.43 -13.55
CA GLU A 15 -11.46 -1.00 -14.81
C GLU A 15 -12.71 -1.85 -14.57
N ILE A 16 -13.66 -1.78 -15.50
CA ILE A 16 -14.86 -2.62 -15.54
C ILE A 16 -14.87 -3.32 -16.89
N PRO A 17 -15.10 -4.65 -16.97
CA PRO A 17 -15.49 -5.57 -15.89
C PRO A 17 -14.32 -6.19 -15.11
N ASN A 18 -13.07 -5.94 -15.54
CA ASN A 18 -11.87 -6.52 -14.95
C ASN A 18 -11.50 -5.82 -13.64
N LEU A 19 -11.86 -6.44 -12.51
CA LEU A 19 -11.68 -5.87 -11.17
C LEU A 19 -10.22 -5.49 -10.88
N THR A 20 -9.94 -4.18 -10.85
CA THR A 20 -8.59 -3.66 -10.62
C THR A 20 -8.03 -4.12 -9.28
N THR A 21 -6.81 -4.66 -9.33
CA THR A 21 -6.03 -5.06 -8.18
C THR A 21 -4.62 -4.49 -8.33
N TRP A 22 -4.13 -3.85 -7.28
CA TRP A 22 -2.75 -3.38 -7.21
C TRP A 22 -2.03 -4.12 -6.09
N ASN A 23 -1.00 -4.86 -6.48
CA ASN A 23 -0.03 -5.41 -5.56
C ASN A 23 1.28 -4.64 -5.73
N CYS A 24 1.99 -4.42 -4.64
CA CYS A 24 3.30 -3.78 -4.65
C CYS A 24 4.28 -4.61 -3.84
N LEU A 25 5.40 -4.94 -4.49
CA LEU A 25 6.50 -5.64 -3.86
C LEU A 25 7.39 -4.64 -3.12
N LEU A 26 7.26 -4.59 -1.80
CA LEU A 26 8.09 -3.77 -0.94
C LEU A 26 9.35 -4.55 -0.55
N ARG A 27 10.49 -3.87 -0.56
CA ARG A 27 11.78 -4.46 -0.22
C ARG A 27 12.57 -3.51 0.68
N GLN A 28 13.30 -4.06 1.64
CA GLN A 28 14.11 -3.29 2.58
C GLN A 28 15.40 -4.04 2.95
N GLY A 29 16.41 -3.27 3.34
CA GLY A 29 17.64 -3.75 3.95
C GLY A 29 18.72 -4.14 2.93
N PRO A 30 19.92 -4.49 3.40
CA PRO A 30 21.01 -4.94 2.55
C PRO A 30 20.55 -6.11 1.67
N ASN A 31 20.84 -6.06 0.38
CA ASN A 31 20.50 -7.10 -0.60
C ASN A 31 19.00 -7.44 -0.68
N ASN A 32 18.09 -6.52 -0.31
CA ASN A 32 16.64 -6.77 -0.26
C ASN A 32 16.28 -7.96 0.64
N LYS A 33 17.00 -8.12 1.76
CA LYS A 33 16.81 -9.20 2.72
C LYS A 33 15.35 -9.31 3.21
N PHE A 34 14.67 -8.18 3.34
CA PHE A 34 13.27 -8.13 3.76
C PHE A 34 12.37 -7.83 2.58
N VAL A 35 11.35 -8.65 2.37
CA VAL A 35 10.44 -8.54 1.22
C VAL A 35 9.01 -8.76 1.67
N TYR A 36 8.07 -8.01 1.09
CA TYR A 36 6.65 -8.27 1.26
C TYR A 36 5.88 -7.91 -0.02
N ASP A 37 5.05 -8.82 -0.51
CA ASP A 37 4.10 -8.54 -1.58
C ASP A 37 2.76 -8.09 -0.98
N VAL A 38 2.50 -6.78 -1.04
CA VAL A 38 1.36 -6.16 -0.37
C VAL A 38 0.25 -5.89 -1.37
N GLN A 39 -0.95 -6.42 -1.10
CA GLN A 39 -2.16 -6.01 -1.82
C GLN A 39 -2.59 -4.61 -1.38
N MET A 40 -2.07 -3.61 -2.09
CA MET A 40 -2.33 -2.20 -1.82
C MET A 40 -3.80 -1.84 -2.06
N TYR A 41 -4.40 -2.44 -3.09
CA TYR A 41 -5.78 -2.19 -3.48
C TYR A 41 -6.42 -3.40 -4.17
N LYS A 42 -7.71 -3.60 -3.92
CA LYS A 42 -8.58 -4.54 -4.64
C LYS A 42 -9.98 -3.95 -4.72
N ALA A 43 -10.50 -3.77 -5.92
CA ALA A 43 -11.83 -3.19 -6.14
C ALA A 43 -12.94 -4.02 -5.46
N GLY A 44 -12.82 -5.35 -5.54
CA GLY A 44 -13.86 -6.31 -5.15
C GLY A 44 -14.95 -6.44 -6.23
N PRO A 45 -15.93 -7.34 -6.10
CA PRO A 45 -16.87 -7.73 -7.16
C PRO A 45 -17.96 -6.68 -7.47
N ARG A 46 -17.71 -5.39 -7.25
CA ARG A 46 -18.71 -4.33 -7.40
C ARG A 46 -18.77 -3.83 -8.84
N LEU A 47 -19.99 -3.50 -9.27
CA LEU A 47 -20.25 -2.85 -10.56
C LEU A 47 -20.04 -1.33 -10.52
N ILE A 48 -19.95 -0.74 -9.32
CA ILE A 48 -19.73 0.70 -9.12
C ILE A 48 -18.26 0.91 -8.69
N PRO A 49 -17.47 1.68 -9.47
CA PRO A 49 -16.09 2.04 -9.12
C PRO A 49 -15.96 2.71 -7.77
N ARG A 50 -14.82 2.50 -7.10
CA ARG A 50 -14.50 3.23 -5.88
C ARG A 50 -13.89 4.58 -6.23
N CYS A 51 -14.66 5.64 -6.11
CA CYS A 51 -14.20 7.01 -6.36
C CYS A 51 -13.61 7.66 -5.10
N GLY A 52 -12.65 8.57 -5.29
CA GLY A 52 -12.13 9.44 -4.23
C GLY A 52 -11.40 8.72 -3.09
N GLN A 53 -10.98 7.46 -3.28
CA GLN A 53 -10.26 6.72 -2.26
C GLN A 53 -8.76 7.05 -2.32
N ILE A 54 -8.17 7.21 -1.15
CA ILE A 54 -6.73 7.22 -0.98
C ILE A 54 -6.32 6.03 -0.10
N ARG A 55 -5.13 5.50 -0.36
CA ARG A 55 -4.52 4.45 0.44
C ARG A 55 -3.06 4.77 0.60
N ILE A 56 -2.62 4.87 1.84
CA ILE A 56 -1.26 5.26 2.18
C ILE A 56 -0.61 4.05 2.83
N TRP A 57 0.42 3.55 2.16
CA TRP A 57 1.26 2.48 2.67
C TRP A 57 2.65 3.04 2.94
N THR A 58 3.16 2.81 4.15
CA THR A 58 4.46 3.36 4.58
C THR A 58 5.35 2.22 5.02
N ALA A 59 6.39 1.96 4.22
CA ALA A 59 7.46 1.04 4.56
C ALA A 59 8.44 1.71 5.53
N LYS A 60 8.42 1.30 6.80
CA LYS A 60 9.36 1.74 7.83
C LYS A 60 10.30 0.60 8.22
N LEU A 61 11.39 0.92 8.91
CA LEU A 61 12.40 -0.06 9.29
C LEU A 61 11.83 -1.25 10.08
N ASP A 62 10.87 -0.98 10.97
CA ASP A 62 10.23 -1.92 11.88
C ASP A 62 9.01 -2.65 11.29
N GLY A 63 8.42 -2.12 10.21
CA GLY A 63 7.26 -2.74 9.58
C GLY A 63 6.57 -1.87 8.54
N ILE A 64 5.46 -2.39 8.03
CA ILE A 64 4.67 -1.75 6.97
C ILE A 64 3.38 -1.23 7.61
N TYR A 65 3.18 0.07 7.49
CA TYR A 65 2.04 0.79 8.07
C TYR A 65 1.00 1.12 6.99
N PHE A 66 -0.27 1.20 7.40
CA PHE A 66 -1.38 1.50 6.51
C PHE A 66 -2.30 2.59 7.06
N SER A 67 -2.78 3.46 6.18
CA SER A 67 -3.86 4.41 6.43
C SER A 67 -4.80 4.52 5.22
N ARG A 68 -6.07 4.80 5.47
CA ARG A 68 -7.09 5.05 4.43
C ARG A 68 -7.31 6.54 4.14
N HIS A 69 -6.77 7.43 4.96
CA HIS A 69 -6.95 8.87 4.84
C HIS A 69 -5.65 9.60 5.15
N LEU A 70 -5.50 10.82 4.62
CA LEU A 70 -4.33 11.66 4.90
C LEU A 70 -4.30 12.12 6.36
N ASP A 71 -5.47 12.36 6.94
CA ASP A 71 -5.59 12.92 8.29
C ASP A 71 -5.54 11.87 9.40
N THR A 72 -5.60 10.58 9.04
CA THR A 72 -5.52 9.49 10.02
C THR A 72 -4.09 8.96 10.13
N PRO A 73 -3.52 8.88 11.34
CA PRO A 73 -2.19 8.29 11.53
C PRO A 73 -2.13 6.84 11.02
N PRO A 74 -1.08 6.46 10.26
CA PRO A 74 -0.91 5.08 9.82
C PRO A 74 -0.72 4.13 11.00
N VAL A 75 -1.38 2.98 10.94
CA VAL A 75 -1.25 1.89 11.93
C VAL A 75 -0.37 0.78 11.37
N LEU A 76 0.38 0.09 12.24
CA LEU A 76 1.18 -1.06 11.84
C LEU A 76 0.25 -2.14 11.28
N ALA A 77 0.45 -2.50 10.01
CA ALA A 77 -0.42 -3.45 9.31
C ALA A 77 0.27 -4.80 9.11
N LEU A 78 1.56 -4.79 8.75
CA LEU A 78 2.32 -5.98 8.42
C LEU A 78 3.73 -5.87 8.99
N HIS A 79 4.30 -7.02 9.37
CA HIS A 79 5.72 -7.12 9.72
C HIS A 79 6.51 -7.60 8.50
N TRP A 80 7.77 -7.20 8.40
CA TRP A 80 8.66 -7.66 7.35
C TRP A 80 8.87 -9.17 7.41
N ILE A 81 8.99 -9.79 6.24
CA ILE A 81 9.37 -11.19 6.09
C ILE A 81 10.82 -11.23 5.60
N GLU A 82 11.65 -11.99 6.27
CA GLU A 82 13.02 -12.28 5.84
C GLU A 82 12.98 -13.33 4.72
N LYS A 83 13.69 -13.04 3.63
CA LYS A 83 13.83 -13.92 2.48
C LYS A 83 15.11 -14.74 2.57
#